data_AF-A0A2N4YUS2-F1
#
_entry.id   AF-A0A2N4YUS2-F1
#
_cell.length_a   1.000
_cell.length_b   1.000
_cell.length_c   1.000
_cell.angle_alpha   90.00
_cell.angle_beta   90.00
_cell.angle_gamma   90.00
#
_symmetry.space_group_name_H-M   'P 1'
#
loop_
_entity.id
_entity.type
_entity.pdbx_description
1 polymer ?
#
loop_
_entity_poly.entity_id
_entity_poly.type
_entity_poly.pdbx_seq_one_letter_code
_entity_poly.pdbx_strand_id
1 'polypeptide(L)'
;MPTSKYPNEIKINLNQCGKVAIEHLVKAYGFTTRQALADHLGVSKSTLANRYMKDKFPADWIIQCELATGVSLRWLSTSDDPMRLDARTQVVSSNKIKIIDAK
;
A
#
# COMPACT_ATOMS: atom_id res chain seq x y z
N MET A 1 -0.61 -31.42 2.44
CA MET A 1 -1.41 -30.73 1.42
C MET A 1 -2.17 -29.60 2.10
N PRO A 2 -1.88 -28.31 1.88
CA PRO A 2 -2.65 -27.23 2.49
C PRO A 2 -3.92 -26.96 1.68
N THR A 3 -5.08 -27.16 2.31
CA THR A 3 -6.42 -26.88 1.75
C THR A 3 -6.77 -25.42 2.01
N SER A 4 -6.65 -24.56 0.99
CA SER A 4 -7.14 -23.17 1.09
C SER A 4 -8.68 -23.17 1.05
N LYS A 5 -9.30 -22.73 2.16
CA LYS A 5 -10.76 -22.71 2.38
C LYS A 5 -11.51 -21.60 1.62
N TYR A 6 -10.82 -20.76 0.86
CA TYR A 6 -11.43 -19.59 0.23
C TYR A 6 -11.10 -19.53 -1.27
N PRO A 7 -12.10 -19.51 -2.17
CA PRO A 7 -11.89 -19.60 -3.62
C PRO A 7 -11.23 -18.36 -4.24
N ASN A 8 -11.07 -17.27 -3.48
CA ASN A 8 -10.46 -16.01 -3.91
C ASN A 8 -9.36 -15.56 -2.93
N GLU A 9 -8.38 -16.41 -2.67
CA GLU A 9 -7.18 -16.00 -1.95
C GLU A 9 -6.32 -15.12 -2.87
N ILE A 10 -6.45 -13.79 -2.73
CA ILE A 10 -5.48 -12.87 -3.32
C ILE A 10 -4.15 -13.13 -2.59
N LYS A 11 -3.27 -13.93 -3.20
CA LYS A 11 -1.91 -14.17 -2.70
C LYS A 11 -1.08 -12.90 -2.90
N ILE A 12 -1.23 -11.95 -2.00
CA ILE A 12 -0.35 -10.77 -1.94
C ILE A 12 0.94 -11.19 -1.23
N ASN A 13 2.05 -11.26 -1.96
CA ASN A 13 3.36 -11.48 -1.35
C ASN A 13 3.85 -10.16 -0.70
N LEU A 14 3.49 -9.97 0.56
CA LEU A 14 3.81 -8.75 1.34
C LEU A 14 5.30 -8.63 1.71
N ASN A 15 6.12 -9.65 1.43
CA ASN A 15 7.53 -9.72 1.86
C ASN A 15 8.52 -9.27 0.77
N GLN A 16 8.04 -8.86 -0.41
CA GLN A 16 8.89 -8.45 -1.54
C GLN A 16 8.51 -7.07 -2.10
N CYS A 17 7.54 -6.40 -1.49
CA CYS A 17 6.98 -5.13 -1.97
C CYS A 17 7.24 -3.96 -0.99
N GLY A 18 7.78 -4.22 0.21
CA GLY A 18 7.94 -3.19 1.23
C GLY A 18 8.86 -2.05 0.82
N LYS A 19 9.99 -2.37 0.17
CA LYS A 19 10.94 -1.36 -0.34
C LYS A 19 10.34 -0.51 -1.45
N VAL A 20 9.72 -1.16 -2.44
CA VAL A 20 9.07 -0.49 -3.57
C VAL A 20 7.94 0.42 -3.10
N ALA A 21 7.12 -0.05 -2.16
CA ALA A 21 6.08 0.76 -1.54
C ALA A 21 6.63 2.00 -0.83
N ILE A 22 7.76 1.88 -0.11
CA ILE A 22 8.42 3.04 0.52
C ILE A 22 8.93 4.03 -0.54
N GLU A 23 9.46 3.55 -1.67
CA GLU A 23 9.87 4.42 -2.78
C GLU A 23 8.68 5.13 -3.43
N HIS A 24 7.55 4.45 -3.59
CA HIS A 24 6.31 5.09 -4.03
C HIS A 24 5.80 6.13 -3.05
N LEU A 25 5.89 5.87 -1.75
CA LEU A 25 5.51 6.86 -0.73
C LEU A 25 6.35 8.12 -0.86
N VAL A 26 7.67 7.98 -1.00
CA VAL A 26 8.58 9.12 -1.25
C VAL A 26 8.13 9.90 -2.48
N LYS A 27 7.80 9.21 -3.57
CA LYS A 27 7.35 9.84 -4.83
C LYS A 27 5.95 10.46 -4.73
N ALA A 28 5.01 9.82 -4.03
CA ALA A 28 3.62 10.27 -3.86
C ALA A 28 3.55 11.59 -3.09
N TYR A 29 4.39 11.73 -2.06
CA TYR A 29 4.53 12.98 -1.30
C TYR A 29 5.43 14.01 -2.00
N GLY A 30 6.11 13.65 -3.09
CA GLY A 30 7.03 14.56 -3.80
C GLY A 30 8.37 14.78 -3.08
N PHE A 31 8.76 13.87 -2.19
CA PHE A 31 10.05 13.93 -1.52
C PHE A 31 11.18 13.41 -2.42
N THR A 32 12.39 13.93 -2.20
CA THR A 32 13.61 13.42 -2.86
C THR A 32 14.34 12.38 -2.02
N THR A 33 14.07 12.34 -0.71
CA THR A 33 14.77 11.46 0.22
C THR A 33 13.81 10.71 1.14
N ARG A 34 14.21 9.50 1.53
CA ARG A 34 13.54 8.70 2.57
C ARG A 34 13.60 9.35 3.95
N GLN A 35 14.56 10.25 4.18
CA GLN A 35 14.66 11.00 5.44
C GLN A 35 13.51 11.99 5.58
N ALA A 36 13.20 12.74 4.52
CA ALA A 36 12.05 13.64 4.50
C ALA A 36 10.73 12.88 4.73
N LEU A 37 10.60 11.66 4.20
CA LEU A 37 9.46 10.79 4.49
C LEU A 37 9.39 10.42 5.98
N ALA A 38 10.52 10.08 6.61
CA ALA A 38 10.55 9.76 8.04
C ALA A 38 10.12 10.97 8.90
N ASP A 39 10.62 12.15 8.56
CA ASP A 39 10.30 13.41 9.24
C ASP A 39 8.79 13.74 9.08
N HIS A 40 8.23 13.54 7.89
CA HIS A 40 6.79 13.73 7.63
C HIS A 40 5.90 12.73 8.38
N LEU A 41 6.32 11.46 8.44
CA LEU A 41 5.58 10.40 9.15
C LEU A 41 5.74 10.50 10.68
N GLY A 42 6.60 11.39 11.20
CA GLY A 42 6.91 11.50 12.62
C GLY A 42 7.62 10.27 13.19
N VAL A 43 8.32 9.50 12.35
CA VAL A 43 9.05 8.30 12.75
C VAL A 43 10.56 8.53 12.72
N SER A 44 11.29 7.81 13.57
CA SER A 44 12.75 7.91 13.55
C SER A 44 13.34 7.34 12.25
N LYS A 45 14.50 7.88 11.83
CA LYS A 45 15.26 7.38 10.67
C LYS A 45 15.59 5.89 10.79
N SER A 46 15.87 5.40 12.00
CA SER A 46 16.13 3.98 12.26
C SER A 46 14.88 3.13 12.12
N THR A 47 13.70 3.62 12.52
CA THR A 47 12.41 2.95 12.30
C THR A 47 12.15 2.75 10.82
N LEU A 48 12.33 3.80 10.01
CA LEU A 48 12.13 3.72 8.56
C LEU A 48 13.17 2.81 7.90
N ALA A 49 14.45 2.93 8.27
CA ALA A 49 15.51 2.07 7.75
C ALA A 49 15.26 0.60 8.08
N ASN A 50 14.86 0.27 9.32
CA ASN A 50 14.55 -1.09 9.72
C ASN A 50 13.39 -1.68 8.92
N ARG A 51 12.33 -0.91 8.69
CA ARG A 51 11.19 -1.39 7.88
C ARG A 51 11.60 -1.60 6.42
N TYR A 52 12.39 -0.69 5.88
CA TYR A 52 12.96 -0.81 4.53
C TYR A 52 13.87 -2.04 4.38
N MET A 53 14.78 -2.28 5.34
CA MET A 53 15.69 -3.42 5.30
C MET A 53 14.95 -4.76 5.42
N LYS A 54 13.93 -4.82 6.29
CA LYS A 54 13.11 -6.02 6.49
C LYS A 54 12.10 -6.26 5.35
N ASP A 55 12.04 -5.37 4.37
CA ASP A 55 11.13 -5.43 3.22
C ASP A 55 9.66 -5.68 3.61
N LYS A 56 9.27 -5.14 4.78
CA LYS A 56 7.92 -5.30 5.30
C LYS A 56 7.00 -4.28 4.66
N PHE A 57 5.91 -4.77 4.09
CA PHE A 57 4.89 -3.93 3.47
C PHE A 57 4.36 -2.84 4.43
N PRO A 58 4.47 -1.53 4.08
CA PRO A 58 4.07 -0.41 4.93
C PRO A 58 2.58 -0.07 4.78
N ALA A 59 1.69 -1.01 5.10
CA ALA A 59 0.24 -0.80 4.93
C ALA A 59 -0.27 0.46 5.64
N ASP A 60 0.21 0.72 6.85
CA ASP A 60 -0.12 1.88 7.66
C ASP A 60 0.24 3.21 6.97
N TRP A 61 1.44 3.31 6.39
CA TRP A 61 1.87 4.54 5.70
C TRP A 61 1.21 4.72 4.35
N ILE A 62 0.88 3.63 3.66
CA ILE A 62 0.15 3.64 2.39
C ILE A 62 -1.25 4.20 2.59
N ILE A 63 -1.98 3.70 3.58
CA ILE A 63 -3.34 4.18 3.89
C ILE A 63 -3.29 5.66 4.28
N GLN A 64 -2.31 6.06 5.11
CA GLN A 64 -2.14 7.47 5.47
C GLN A 64 -1.86 8.36 4.24
N CYS A 65 -1.01 7.89 3.32
CA CYS A 65 -0.69 8.61 2.09
C CYS A 65 -1.90 8.77 1.18
N GLU A 66 -2.68 7.71 0.98
CA GLU A 66 -3.92 7.78 0.20
C GLU A 66 -4.86 8.84 0.78
N LEU A 67 -5.12 8.81 2.08
CA LEU A 67 -6.00 9.76 2.75
C LEU A 67 -5.49 11.21 2.68
N ALA A 68 -4.17 11.41 2.75
CA ALA A 68 -3.57 12.74 2.72
C ALA A 68 -3.47 13.35 1.31
N THR A 69 -3.22 12.53 0.28
CA THR A 69 -2.85 12.99 -1.07
C THR A 69 -3.86 12.64 -2.15
N GLY A 70 -4.75 11.69 -1.88
CA GLY A 70 -5.66 11.09 -2.86
C GLY A 70 -4.94 10.23 -3.91
N VAL A 71 -3.72 9.76 -3.64
CA VAL A 71 -2.98 8.83 -4.51
C VAL A 71 -3.58 7.43 -4.41
N SER A 72 -3.66 6.71 -5.53
CA SER A 72 -4.27 5.38 -5.59
C SER A 72 -3.53 4.36 -4.70
N LEU A 73 -4.28 3.66 -3.84
CA LEU A 73 -3.78 2.52 -3.05
C LEU A 73 -3.15 1.44 -3.94
N ARG A 74 -3.73 1.22 -5.12
CA ARG A 74 -3.24 0.20 -6.06
C ARG A 74 -1.87 0.57 -6.61
N TRP A 75 -1.69 1.83 -7.00
CA TRP A 75 -0.39 2.31 -7.44
C TRP A 75 0.66 2.24 -6.33
N LEU A 76 0.31 2.68 -5.11
CA LEU A 76 1.20 2.60 -3.94
C LEU A 76 1.63 1.16 -3.62
N SER A 77 0.72 0.20 -3.82
CA SER A 77 0.91 -1.21 -3.44
C SER A 77 1.47 -2.11 -4.54
N THR A 78 1.25 -1.79 -5.81
CA THR A 78 1.59 -2.70 -6.93
C THR A 78 2.44 -2.07 -8.02
N SER A 79 2.69 -0.75 -8.01
CA SER A 79 3.24 0.01 -9.16
C SER A 79 2.38 -0.03 -10.43
N ASP A 80 1.44 -0.95 -10.53
CA ASP A 80 0.41 -1.01 -11.55
C ASP A 80 -0.61 0.12 -11.34
N ASP A 81 -1.10 0.66 -12.46
CA ASP A 81 -2.08 1.77 -12.57
C ASP A 81 -1.52 3.21 -12.49
N PRO A 82 -2.26 4.23 -12.96
CA PRO A 82 -1.86 5.62 -12.81
C PRO A 82 -1.86 6.08 -11.34
N MET A 83 -0.81 6.82 -10.94
CA MET A 83 -0.59 7.36 -9.58
C MET A 83 -1.80 8.15 -9.05
N ARG A 84 -2.41 8.96 -9.90
CA ARG A 84 -3.65 9.69 -9.59
C ARG A 84 -4.72 9.21 -10.55
N LEU A 85 -5.75 8.59 -9.98
CA LEU A 85 -7.01 8.37 -10.67
C LEU A 85 -7.86 9.63 -10.49
N ASP A 86 -8.54 10.06 -11.55
CA ASP A 86 -9.53 11.13 -11.46
C ASP A 86 -10.58 10.76 -10.40
N ALA A 87 -11.23 11.74 -9.76
CA ALA A 87 -12.13 11.48 -8.63
C ALA A 87 -13.27 10.49 -8.98
N ARG A 88 -13.61 10.39 -10.26
CA ARG A 88 -14.59 9.43 -10.81
C ARG A 88 -14.09 7.99 -10.89
N THR A 89 -12.78 7.78 -10.90
CA THR A 89 -12.15 6.47 -11.16
C THR A 89 -11.58 5.83 -9.88
N GLN A 90 -11.44 6.60 -8.79
CA GLN A 90 -11.15 6.12 -7.43
C GLN A 90 -12.28 5.24 -6.86
N VAL A 91 -13.50 5.36 -7.40
CA VAL A 91 -14.60 4.45 -7.07
C VAL A 91 -14.39 3.14 -7.84
N VAL A 92 -13.56 2.27 -7.28
CA VAL A 92 -13.63 0.86 -7.65
C VAL A 92 -15.01 0.40 -7.19
N SER A 93 -15.92 0.20 -8.15
CA SER A 93 -17.13 -0.58 -7.94
C SER A 93 -16.69 -2.01 -7.62
N SER A 94 -16.27 -2.24 -6.38
CA SER A 94 -16.07 -3.56 -5.83
C SER A 94 -17.44 -4.21 -5.89
N ASN A 95 -17.61 -5.19 -6.78
CA ASN A 95 -18.79 -6.05 -6.74
C ASN A 95 -18.90 -6.55 -5.31
N LYS A 96 -19.96 -6.13 -4.60
CA LYS A 96 -20.25 -6.61 -3.24
C LYS A 96 -20.58 -8.09 -3.36
N ILE A 97 -19.58 -8.95 -3.28
CA ILE A 97 -19.79 -10.38 -3.15
C ILE A 97 -20.00 -10.63 -1.66
N LYS A 98 -21.14 -11.23 -1.31
CA LYS A 98 -21.42 -11.64 0.08
C LYS A 98 -20.29 -12.55 0.55
N ILE A 99 -19.60 -12.16 1.62
CA ILE A 99 -18.47 -12.94 2.19
C ILE A 99 -19.00 -14.14 2.99
N ILE A 100 -20.28 -14.12 3.38
CA ILE A 100 -20.98 -15.24 4.01
C ILE A 100 -22.32 -15.47 3.31
N ASP A 101 -22.58 -16.72 2.89
CA ASP A 101 -23.93 -17.22 2.74
C ASP A 101 -24.36 -17.66 4.14
N ALA A 102 -25.34 -16.98 4.73
CA ALA A 102 -25.86 -17.32 6.03
C ALA A 102 -26.64 -18.64 5.92
N LYS A 103 -26.08 -19.72 6.47
CA LYS A 103 -26.83 -20.91 6.84
C LYS A 103 -26.54 -21.26 8.30
#